data_AF-A0A0E9VR07-F1
#
_entry.id   AF-A0A0E9VR07-F1
#
_cell.length_a   1.000
_cell.length_b   1.000
_cell.length_c   1.000
_cell.angle_alpha   90.00
_cell.angle_beta   90.00
_cell.angle_gamma   90.00
#
_symmetry.space_group_name_H-M   'P 1'
#
loop_
_entity.id
_entity.type
_entity.pdbx_description
1 polymer ?
#
loop_
_entity_poly.entity_id
_entity_poly.type
_entity_poly.pdbx_seq_one_letter_code
_entity_poly.pdbx_strand_id
1 'polypeptide(L)' 'MACPFHQTVAALNPAIPSLDWLLGTWMSDEHGEGCSPTINPFRYTETLHFSHEGQPVIHFM' A
#
# COMPACT_ATOMS: atom_id res chain seq x y z
N MET A 1 17.92 26.00 2.18
CA MET A 1 16.51 25.98 1.76
C MET A 1 15.98 24.58 2.02
N ALA A 2 15.25 24.38 3.12
CA ALA A 2 14.65 23.09 3.44
C ALA A 2 13.21 23.09 2.88
N CYS A 3 12.90 22.13 2.01
CA CYS A 3 11.57 21.98 1.43
C CYS A 3 10.53 21.74 2.54
N PRO A 4 9.39 22.46 2.55
CA PRO A 4 8.37 22.33 3.58
C PRO A 4 7.42 21.18 3.23
N PHE A 5 7.95 19.97 3.16
CA PHE A 5 7.12 18.76 3.25
C PHE A 5 7.52 18.03 4.53
N HIS A 6 7.33 18.70 5.68
CA HIS A 6 6.93 17.94 6.85
C HIS A 6 5.53 17.42 6.54
N GLN A 7 5.45 16.28 5.86
CA GLN A 7 4.29 15.43 5.97
C GLN A 7 4.30 15.05 7.45
N THR A 8 3.51 15.76 8.27
CA THR A 8 3.28 15.37 9.64
C THR A 8 2.50 14.08 9.53
N VAL A 9 3.21 12.95 9.40
CA VAL A 9 2.60 11.62 9.37
C VAL A 9 1.76 11.57 10.63
N ALA A 10 0.44 11.61 10.47
CA ALA A 10 -0.49 11.57 11.59
C ALA A 10 -0.12 10.36 12.44
N ALA A 11 0.00 10.51 13.76
CA ALA A 11 0.43 9.40 14.61
C ALA A 11 -0.41 8.14 14.32
N LEU A 12 0.24 6.98 14.21
CA LEU A 12 -0.44 5.73 13.92
C LEU A 12 -1.47 5.47 15.02
N ASN A 13 -2.69 5.10 14.62
CA ASN A 13 -3.74 4.80 15.58
C ASN A 13 -3.34 3.57 16.42
N PRO A 14 -3.51 3.58 17.76
CA PRO A 14 -3.15 2.46 18.61
C PRO A 14 -3.94 1.17 18.34
N ALA A 15 -5.02 1.23 17.54
CA ALA A 15 -5.79 0.06 17.13
C ALA A 15 -5.18 -0.73 15.97
N ILE A 16 -4.20 -0.18 15.22
CA ILE A 16 -3.61 -0.81 14.03
C ILE A 16 -2.08 -1.08 14.05
N PRO A 17 -1.38 -1.13 15.20
CA PRO A 17 0.07 -1.34 15.20
C PRO A 17 0.49 -2.71 14.66
N SER A 18 -0.40 -3.71 14.66
CA SER A 18 -0.12 -5.03 14.07
C SER A 18 -0.03 -5.04 12.53
N LEU A 19 -0.41 -3.93 11.88
CA LEU A 19 -0.43 -3.76 10.43
C LEU A 19 0.54 -2.67 9.97
N ASP A 20 1.39 -2.14 10.86
CA ASP A 20 2.36 -1.08 10.55
C ASP A 20 3.32 -1.47 9.43
N TRP A 21 3.67 -2.75 9.35
CA TRP A 21 4.54 -3.33 8.35
C TRP A 21 3.99 -3.21 6.92
N LEU A 22 2.69 -3.01 6.72
CA LEU A 22 2.11 -2.81 5.39
C LEU A 22 2.37 -1.42 4.83
N LEU A 23 2.65 -0.43 5.69
CA LEU A 23 2.74 0.97 5.29
C LEU A 23 3.89 1.23 4.33
N GLY A 24 3.60 1.98 3.27
CA GLY A 24 4.55 2.32 2.22
C GLY A 24 4.09 1.90 0.83
N THR A 25 5.04 1.88 -0.09
CA THR A 25 4.82 1.48 -1.49
C THR A 25 5.48 0.14 -1.74
N TRP A 26 4.70 -0.80 -2.24
CA TRP A 26 5.12 -2.13 -2.64
C TRP A 26 5.02 -2.25 -4.15
N MET A 27 6.01 -2.89 -4.75
CA MET A 27 5.98 -3.22 -6.16
C MET A 27 6.25 -4.71 -6.30
N SER A 28 5.53 -5.36 -7.21
CA SER A 28 5.74 -6.77 -7.49
C SER A 28 7.16 -6.98 -8.04
N ASP A 29 7.98 -7.75 -7.32
CA ASP A 29 9.31 -8.16 -7.80
C ASP A 29 9.21 -9.07 -9.03
N GLU A 30 8.25 -10.00 -9.00
CA GLU A 30 7.89 -10.85 -10.13
C GLU A 30 6.47 -10.52 -10.61
N HIS A 31 6.19 -10.72 -11.90
CA HIS A 31 4.85 -10.48 -12.44
C HIS A 31 3.81 -11.43 -11.85
N GLY A 32 2.71 -10.85 -11.38
CA GLY A 32 1.50 -11.58 -10.99
C GLY A 32 0.89 -12.35 -12.16
N GLU A 33 0.09 -13.37 -11.85
CA GLU A 33 -0.62 -14.19 -12.83
C GLU A 33 -2.12 -14.06 -12.65
N GLY A 34 -2.82 -13.58 -13.67
CA GLY A 34 -4.28 -13.59 -13.74
C GLY A 34 -4.75 -14.83 -14.46
N CYS A 35 -5.60 -15.64 -13.82
CA CYS A 35 -6.19 -16.84 -14.41
C CYS A 35 -7.68 -16.95 -14.07
N SER A 36 -8.51 -17.20 -15.08
CA SER A 36 -9.96 -17.36 -14.94
C SER A 36 -10.49 -18.36 -15.98
N PRO A 37 -11.58 -19.11 -15.69
CA PRO A 37 -12.13 -20.07 -16.65
C PRO A 37 -12.51 -19.50 -18.01
N THR A 38 -12.79 -18.19 -18.10
CA THR A 38 -13.28 -17.53 -19.32
C THR A 38 -12.28 -16.55 -19.94
N ILE A 39 -11.11 -16.35 -19.33
CA ILE A 39 -10.08 -15.41 -19.79
C ILE A 39 -8.75 -16.15 -19.81
N ASN A 40 -8.05 -16.08 -20.94
CA ASN A 40 -6.74 -16.71 -21.06
C ASN A 40 -5.77 -16.16 -19.99
N PRO A 41 -4.89 -17.02 -19.42
CA PRO A 41 -3.92 -16.57 -18.44
C PRO A 41 -3.06 -15.41 -18.95
N PHE A 42 -2.81 -14.43 -18.08
CA PHE A 42 -2.00 -13.26 -18.41
C PHE A 42 -1.11 -12.86 -17.24
N ARG A 43 -0.07 -12.08 -17.54
CA ARG A 43 0.86 -11.53 -16.54
C ARG A 43 0.59 -10.05 -16.32
N TYR A 44 0.71 -9.58 -15.07
CA TYR A 44 0.57 -8.17 -14.73
C TYR A 44 1.61 -7.74 -13.70
N THR A 45 1.94 -6.44 -13.72
CA THR A 45 2.74 -5.80 -12.67
C THR A 45 1.78 -5.06 -11.75
N GLU A 46 2.02 -5.16 -10.44
CA GLU A 46 1.19 -4.50 -9.45
C GLU A 46 2.05 -3.61 -8.56
N THR A 47 1.56 -2.40 -8.31
CA THR A 47 2.12 -1.48 -7.33
C THR A 47 1.02 -1.18 -6.33
N LEU A 48 1.28 -1.40 -5.06
CA LEU A 48 0.34 -1.13 -3.97
C LEU A 48 0.89 0.01 -3.12
N HIS A 49 0.02 0.93 -2.73
CA HIS A 49 0.34 1.96 -1.74
C HIS A 49 -0.58 1.86 -0.54
N PHE A 50 -0.01 1.56 0.63
CA PHE A 50 -0.69 1.63 1.91
C PHE A 50 -0.34 2.91 2.65
N SER A 51 -1.35 3.63 3.17
CA SER A 51 -1.18 4.86 3.95
C SER A 51 -2.20 4.98 5.08
N HIS A 52 -2.00 5.94 5.98
CA HIS A 52 -2.91 6.24 7.09
C HIS A 52 -2.95 7.73 7.41
N GLU A 53 -4.06 8.16 7.99
CA GLU A 53 -4.28 9.54 8.45
C GLU A 53 -4.56 9.59 9.97
N GLY A 54 -4.12 8.56 10.71
CA GLY A 54 -4.23 8.48 12.18
C GLY A 54 -5.59 8.00 12.72
N GLN A 55 -6.55 7.77 11.81
CA GLN A 55 -7.77 7.03 12.09
C GLN A 55 -7.50 5.52 12.17
N PRO A 56 -8.37 4.71 12.79
CA PRO A 56 -8.22 3.24 12.84
C PRO A 56 -8.58 2.59 11.49
N VAL A 57 -8.02 3.11 10.40
CA VAL A 57 -8.27 2.70 9.01
C VAL A 57 -6.95 2.81 8.24
N ILE A 58 -6.71 1.84 7.35
CA ILE A 58 -5.62 1.88 6.37
C ILE A 58 -6.23 2.13 4.99
N HIS A 59 -5.66 3.09 4.26
CA HIS A 59 -5.97 3.33 2.86
C HIS A 59 -5.08 2.45 1.98
N PHE A 60 -5.64 1.86 0.93
CA PHE A 60 -4.89 1.13 -0.09
C PHE A 60 -5.30 1.61 -1.48
N MET A 61 -4.32 1.77 -2.38
CA MET A 61 -4.48 2.16 -3.78
C MET A 61 -3.51 1.39 -4.66
#